data_AF-A0A2I8AH84-F1
#
_entry.id   AF-A0A2I8AH84-F1
#
_cell.length_a   1.000
_cell.length_b   1.000
_cell.length_c   1.000
_cell.angle_alpha   90.00
_cell.angle_beta   90.00
_cell.angle_gamma   90.00
#
_symmetry.space_group_name_H-M   'P 1'
#
loop_
_entity.id
_entity.type
_entity.pdbx_description
1 polymer ?
#
loop_
_entity_poly.entity_id
_entity_poly.type
_entity_poly.pdbx_seq_one_letter_code
_entity_poly.pdbx_strand_id
1 'polypeptide(L)'
;MEFRLYYRGELHSNGNPLHKHSIRKCIHKQMSELWKQKPLNSYQDLLRKEKDFSYVNFHILQEIGNFTFVPLVNTKMNLIAELDITLLRPEEPGQIVTQGGDIDNRLKTLLDALRMPKNINELPKSSTPDPDENPFFCLLEDDNLITRINIVTDRLLEPVADNSLVVMLIHVHTKVTKAEMYNIGLGV
;
A
#
# COMPACT_ATOMS: atom_id res chain seq x y z
N MET A 1 -14.90 -1.50 3.17
CA MET A 1 -14.30 -2.82 3.45
C MET A 1 -13.09 -2.63 4.37
N GLU A 2 -12.80 -3.65 5.17
CA GLU A 2 -11.71 -3.61 6.16
C GLU A 2 -10.80 -4.83 6.04
N PHE A 3 -9.49 -4.63 6.15
CA PHE A 3 -8.50 -5.71 6.10
C PHE A 3 -7.19 -5.30 6.77
N ARG A 4 -6.31 -6.26 7.05
CA ARG A 4 -5.00 -6.01 7.66
C ARG A 4 -3.88 -6.45 6.74
N LEU A 5 -2.88 -5.59 6.59
CA LEU A 5 -1.61 -5.91 5.95
C LEU A 5 -0.54 -6.04 7.03
N TYR A 6 0.38 -6.96 6.82
CA TYR A 6 1.54 -7.19 7.67
C TYR A 6 2.82 -6.78 6.96
N TYR A 7 3.76 -6.22 7.69
CA TYR A 7 5.10 -6.02 7.19
C TYR A 7 6.12 -6.31 8.29
N ARG A 8 7.17 -7.04 7.93
CA ARG A 8 8.36 -7.19 8.76
C ARG A 8 9.60 -7.01 7.90
N GLY A 9 10.44 -6.08 8.28
CA GLY A 9 11.63 -5.71 7.53
C GLY A 9 12.18 -4.37 7.99
N GLU A 10 13.24 -3.95 7.34
CA GLU A 10 13.88 -2.66 7.59
C GLU A 10 12.95 -1.52 7.13
N LEU A 11 12.81 -0.48 7.95
CA LEU A 11 12.14 0.75 7.53
C LEU A 11 13.09 1.91 7.76
N HIS A 12 13.78 2.35 6.70
CA HIS A 12 14.73 3.44 6.79
C HIS A 12 14.04 4.80 6.69
N SER A 13 14.56 5.78 7.43
CA SER A 13 14.30 7.18 7.15
C SER A 13 14.81 7.53 5.75
N ASN A 14 14.00 8.26 4.97
CA ASN A 14 14.33 8.67 3.61
C ASN A 14 14.71 7.50 2.67
N GLY A 15 13.91 6.44 2.68
CA GLY A 15 14.14 5.28 1.81
C GLY A 15 14.32 5.68 0.35
N ASN A 16 15.34 5.12 -0.31
CA ASN A 16 15.56 5.33 -1.74
C ASN A 16 14.51 4.55 -2.58
N PRO A 17 14.43 4.76 -3.91
CA PRO A 17 13.48 4.05 -4.77
C PRO A 17 13.55 2.51 -4.64
N LEU A 18 14.75 1.96 -4.44
CA LEU A 18 14.95 0.52 -4.26
C LEU A 18 14.30 0.02 -2.97
N HIS A 19 14.50 0.73 -1.86
CA HIS A 19 13.92 0.39 -0.56
C HIS A 19 12.39 0.55 -0.56
N LYS A 20 11.86 1.63 -1.13
CA LYS A 20 10.40 1.82 -1.25
C LYS A 20 9.78 0.70 -2.10
N HIS A 21 10.45 0.30 -3.19
CA HIS A 21 9.95 -0.76 -4.05
C HIS A 21 10.06 -2.16 -3.42
N SER A 22 11.07 -2.45 -2.59
CA SER A 22 11.12 -3.72 -1.86
C SER A 22 9.96 -3.86 -0.86
N ILE A 23 9.59 -2.76 -0.17
CA ILE A 23 8.38 -2.72 0.68
C ILE A 23 7.12 -2.94 -0.18
N ARG A 24 7.01 -2.29 -1.34
CA ARG A 24 5.90 -2.51 -2.28
C ARG A 24 5.77 -3.98 -2.66
N LYS A 25 6.88 -4.70 -2.94
CA LYS A 25 6.85 -6.14 -3.26
C LYS A 25 6.30 -6.98 -2.10
N CYS A 26 6.63 -6.65 -0.84
CA CYS A 26 6.07 -7.33 0.33
C CYS A 26 4.55 -7.11 0.46
N ILE A 27 4.09 -5.89 0.24
CA ILE A 27 2.67 -5.54 0.30
C ILE A 27 1.90 -6.13 -0.89
N HIS A 28 2.49 -6.11 -2.08
CA HIS A 28 1.95 -6.66 -3.31
C HIS A 28 1.47 -8.10 -3.14
N LYS A 29 2.27 -8.97 -2.51
CA LYS A 29 1.91 -10.37 -2.26
C LYS A 29 0.59 -10.52 -1.50
N GLN A 30 0.41 -9.71 -0.45
CA GLN A 30 -0.83 -9.71 0.34
C GLN A 30 -2.00 -9.08 -0.42
N MET A 31 -1.75 -8.01 -1.17
CA MET A 31 -2.76 -7.38 -2.02
C MET A 31 -3.23 -8.31 -3.13
N SER A 32 -2.32 -9.06 -3.76
CA SER A 32 -2.62 -10.07 -4.76
C SER A 32 -3.58 -11.13 -4.21
N GLU A 33 -3.34 -11.60 -2.97
CA GLU A 33 -4.29 -12.52 -2.34
C GLU A 33 -5.61 -11.88 -1.92
N LEU A 34 -5.60 -10.61 -1.50
CA LEU A 34 -6.83 -9.87 -1.21
C LEU A 34 -7.72 -9.75 -2.46
N TRP A 35 -7.13 -9.51 -3.64
CA TRP A 35 -7.86 -9.42 -4.91
C TRP A 35 -8.55 -10.72 -5.34
N LYS A 36 -8.14 -11.87 -4.80
CA LYS A 36 -8.79 -13.17 -5.03
C LYS A 36 -9.96 -13.44 -4.08
N GLN A 37 -10.15 -12.60 -3.07
CA GLN A 37 -11.19 -12.75 -2.05
C GLN A 37 -12.39 -11.84 -2.34
N LYS A 38 -13.55 -12.17 -1.75
CA LYS A 38 -14.72 -11.27 -1.81
C LYS A 38 -14.44 -10.01 -0.96
N PRO A 39 -14.89 -8.83 -1.38
CA PRO A 39 -15.66 -8.58 -2.60
C PRO A 39 -14.80 -8.40 -3.87
N LEU A 40 -13.48 -8.22 -3.74
CA LEU A 40 -12.57 -7.85 -4.86
C LEU A 40 -12.53 -8.84 -6.03
N ASN A 41 -12.72 -10.14 -5.77
CA ASN A 41 -12.76 -11.14 -6.83
C ASN A 41 -13.93 -10.99 -7.81
N SER A 42 -14.92 -10.15 -7.49
CA SER A 42 -16.02 -9.79 -8.40
C SER A 42 -15.69 -8.61 -9.32
N TYR A 43 -14.51 -7.99 -9.16
CA TYR A 43 -14.08 -6.79 -9.88
C TYR A 43 -12.96 -7.05 -10.89
N GLN A 44 -12.82 -8.29 -11.37
CA GLN A 44 -11.73 -8.69 -12.28
C GLN A 44 -11.78 -7.94 -13.63
N ASP A 45 -12.96 -7.47 -14.05
CA ASP A 45 -13.12 -6.66 -15.27
C ASP A 45 -12.37 -5.32 -15.19
N LEU A 46 -12.12 -4.79 -13.99
CA LEU A 46 -11.32 -3.57 -13.81
C LEU A 46 -9.83 -3.77 -14.14
N LEU A 47 -9.39 -5.03 -14.21
CA LEU A 47 -8.02 -5.44 -14.46
C LEU A 47 -7.76 -5.77 -15.95
N ARG A 48 -8.72 -5.49 -16.84
CA ARG A 48 -8.61 -5.77 -18.28
C ARG A 48 -8.78 -4.49 -19.10
N LYS A 49 -7.96 -4.33 -20.15
CA LYS A 49 -8.06 -3.20 -21.10
C LYS A 49 -9.18 -3.41 -22.11
N GLU A 50 -9.30 -4.62 -22.62
CA GLU A 50 -10.31 -5.00 -23.61
C GLU A 50 -11.59 -5.43 -22.91
N LYS A 51 -12.73 -4.95 -23.41
CA LYS A 51 -14.04 -5.07 -22.76
C LYS A 51 -15.05 -5.54 -23.78
N ASP A 52 -15.37 -6.83 -23.74
CA ASP A 52 -16.48 -7.35 -24.53
C ASP A 52 -17.83 -7.07 -23.85
N PHE A 53 -17.91 -7.11 -22.50
CA PHE A 53 -19.19 -6.97 -21.76
C PHE A 53 -19.04 -6.49 -20.30
N SER A 54 -18.41 -5.34 -20.04
CA SER A 54 -18.27 -4.83 -18.65
C SER A 54 -19.33 -3.80 -18.27
N TYR A 55 -19.84 -3.87 -17.04
CA TYR A 55 -20.80 -2.90 -16.46
C TYR A 55 -20.23 -1.47 -16.27
N VAL A 56 -18.93 -1.29 -16.46
CA VAL A 56 -18.22 0.00 -16.31
C VAL A 56 -17.34 0.25 -17.52
N ASN A 57 -17.20 1.49 -17.97
CA ASN A 57 -16.39 1.85 -19.14
C ASN A 57 -14.93 2.22 -18.82
N PHE A 58 -14.42 1.96 -17.60
CA PHE A 58 -13.05 2.26 -17.19
C PHE A 58 -12.27 1.05 -16.62
N HIS A 59 -10.94 1.09 -16.68
CA HIS A 59 -10.05 0.18 -15.96
C HIS A 59 -9.19 0.96 -14.96
N ILE A 60 -8.60 0.26 -14.00
CA ILE A 60 -7.74 0.85 -12.96
C ILE A 60 -6.24 0.53 -13.16
N LEU A 61 -5.89 -0.16 -14.26
CA LEU A 61 -4.50 -0.39 -14.67
C LEU A 61 -3.77 0.93 -14.91
N GLN A 62 -2.55 1.06 -14.39
CA GLN A 62 -1.68 2.22 -14.54
C GLN A 62 -0.26 1.78 -14.97
N GLU A 63 0.21 2.24 -16.12
CA GLU A 63 1.52 1.83 -16.66
C GLU A 63 2.62 2.81 -16.25
N ILE A 64 3.68 2.30 -15.61
CA ILE A 64 4.86 3.09 -15.23
C ILE A 64 6.11 2.28 -15.51
N GLY A 65 6.90 2.74 -16.49
CA GLY A 65 8.04 1.98 -16.98
C GLY A 65 7.59 0.62 -17.50
N ASN A 66 8.18 -0.45 -16.98
CA ASN A 66 7.87 -1.83 -17.38
C ASN A 66 6.77 -2.48 -16.53
N PHE A 67 6.17 -1.74 -15.59
CA PHE A 67 5.19 -2.28 -14.65
C PHE A 67 3.78 -1.80 -14.99
N THR A 68 2.80 -2.68 -14.78
CA THR A 68 1.38 -2.34 -14.78
C THR A 68 0.86 -2.40 -13.35
N PHE A 69 0.67 -1.24 -12.73
CA PHE A 69 0.20 -1.11 -11.36
C PHE A 69 -1.34 -1.15 -11.28
N VAL A 70 -1.83 -1.69 -10.17
CA VAL A 70 -3.27 -1.74 -9.82
C VAL A 70 -3.45 -1.20 -8.40
N PRO A 71 -3.78 0.09 -8.23
CA PRO A 71 -4.12 0.66 -6.93
C PRO A 71 -5.55 0.30 -6.53
N LEU A 72 -5.73 -0.33 -5.36
CA LEU A 72 -7.07 -0.62 -4.82
C LEU A 72 -7.85 0.67 -4.52
N VAL A 73 -7.25 1.58 -3.74
CA VAL A 73 -7.82 2.87 -3.41
C VAL A 73 -7.38 3.87 -4.48
N ASN A 74 -8.31 4.26 -5.33
CA ASN A 74 -8.06 5.17 -6.44
C ASN A 74 -9.26 6.08 -6.71
N THR A 75 -8.98 7.18 -7.41
CA THR A 75 -9.95 8.22 -7.73
C THR A 75 -11.07 7.74 -8.64
N LYS A 76 -10.78 6.86 -9.61
CA LYS A 76 -11.81 6.28 -10.52
C LYS A 76 -12.86 5.46 -9.77
N MET A 77 -12.46 4.82 -8.68
CA MET A 77 -13.35 4.03 -7.83
C MET A 77 -14.08 4.87 -6.76
N ASN A 78 -13.79 6.17 -6.66
CA ASN A 78 -14.26 7.05 -5.58
C ASN A 78 -13.96 6.48 -4.19
N LEU A 79 -12.75 5.94 -4.01
CA LEU A 79 -12.31 5.35 -2.74
C LEU A 79 -11.30 6.25 -2.04
N ILE A 80 -11.45 6.32 -0.72
CA ILE A 80 -10.47 6.88 0.22
C ILE A 80 -10.11 5.83 1.26
N ALA A 81 -8.98 6.01 1.94
CA ALA A 81 -8.50 5.11 2.99
C ALA A 81 -8.40 5.80 4.35
N GLU A 82 -8.64 5.03 5.40
CA GLU A 82 -8.17 5.32 6.75
C GLU A 82 -7.21 4.20 7.17
N LEU A 83 -6.10 4.59 7.80
CA LEU A 83 -5.02 3.68 8.19
C LEU A 83 -4.82 3.74 9.71
N ASP A 84 -5.01 2.61 10.40
CA ASP A 84 -4.53 2.42 11.77
C ASP A 84 -3.30 1.51 11.74
N ILE A 85 -2.15 2.04 12.12
CA ILE A 85 -0.86 1.36 12.03
C ILE A 85 -0.34 1.08 13.43
N THR A 86 -0.11 -0.20 13.74
CA THR A 86 0.70 -0.60 14.91
C THR A 86 2.13 -0.86 14.44
N LEU A 87 3.08 -0.09 14.96
CA LEU A 87 4.50 -0.14 14.62
C LEU A 87 5.30 -0.64 15.83
N LEU A 88 5.81 -1.87 15.77
CA LEU A 88 6.72 -2.42 16.77
C LEU A 88 8.17 -2.19 16.33
N ARG A 89 8.99 -1.63 17.23
CA ARG A 89 10.41 -1.33 16.99
C ARG A 89 11.30 -1.77 18.15
N PRO A 90 12.57 -2.14 17.95
CA PRO A 90 13.42 -2.70 19.02
C PRO A 90 13.77 -1.69 20.13
N GLU A 91 13.72 -0.40 19.81
CA GLU A 91 14.08 0.71 20.68
C GLU A 91 13.18 0.82 21.92
N GLU A 92 13.74 1.34 23.02
CA GLU A 92 13.00 1.53 24.27
C GLU A 92 11.81 2.52 24.13
N PRO A 93 10.68 2.27 24.82
CA PRO A 93 9.57 3.22 24.90
C PRO A 93 10.04 4.59 25.43
N GLY A 94 9.51 5.68 24.88
CA GLY A 94 9.86 7.05 25.30
C GLY A 94 11.03 7.69 24.55
N GLN A 95 11.84 6.92 23.80
CA GLN A 95 12.83 7.44 22.83
C GLN A 95 12.16 8.04 21.57
N ILE A 96 10.84 8.14 21.55
CA ILE A 96 10.03 8.70 20.45
C ILE A 96 10.40 10.17 20.19
N VAL A 97 10.72 10.94 21.23
CA VAL A 97 10.87 12.42 21.14
C VAL A 97 12.31 12.86 20.89
N THR A 98 13.32 12.18 21.44
CA THR A 98 14.75 12.46 21.14
C THR A 98 15.12 12.17 19.68
N GLN A 99 14.30 11.34 19.02
CA GLN A 99 14.37 11.03 17.59
C GLN A 99 13.07 11.41 16.85
N GLY A 100 12.32 12.41 17.32
CA GLY A 100 10.99 12.76 16.79
C GLY A 100 10.91 13.06 15.29
N GLY A 101 12.04 13.35 14.64
CA GLY A 101 12.12 13.49 13.17
C GLY A 101 12.27 12.17 12.41
N ASP A 102 12.69 11.09 13.06
CA ASP A 102 12.93 9.79 12.41
C ASP A 102 11.61 9.06 12.11
N ILE A 103 10.66 9.06 13.04
CA ILE A 103 9.34 8.42 12.82
C ILE A 103 8.59 9.08 11.65
N ASP A 104 8.59 10.42 11.57
CA ASP A 104 7.91 11.14 10.50
C ASP A 104 8.52 10.81 9.13
N ASN A 105 9.85 10.74 9.05
CA ASN A 105 10.58 10.36 7.84
C ASN A 105 10.38 8.88 7.44
N ARG A 106 10.29 7.99 8.43
CA ARG A 106 9.98 6.56 8.24
C ARG A 106 8.54 6.37 7.79
N LEU A 107 7.60 7.10 8.39
CA LEU A 107 6.21 7.11 7.99
C LEU A 107 6.07 7.60 6.54
N LYS A 108 6.75 8.70 6.18
CA LYS A 108 6.77 9.17 4.79
C LYS A 108 7.27 8.09 3.83
N THR A 109 8.33 7.37 4.20
CA THR A 109 8.86 6.24 3.42
C THR A 109 7.84 5.11 3.29
N LEU A 110 7.13 4.77 4.37
CA LEU A 110 6.07 3.77 4.37
C LEU A 110 4.90 4.20 3.47
N LEU A 111 4.38 5.43 3.63
CA LEU A 111 3.25 5.93 2.85
C LEU A 111 3.59 5.96 1.36
N ASP A 112 4.81 6.41 1.01
CA ASP A 112 5.30 6.34 -0.36
C ASP A 112 5.35 4.90 -0.89
N ALA A 113 5.65 3.91 -0.04
CA ALA A 113 5.66 2.51 -0.39
C ALA A 113 4.27 1.84 -0.40
N LEU A 114 3.26 2.41 0.25
CA LEU A 114 1.87 1.93 0.16
C LEU A 114 1.17 2.39 -1.12
N ARG A 115 1.62 3.50 -1.71
CA ARG A 115 1.17 3.97 -3.02
C ARG A 115 1.97 3.39 -4.17
N MET A 116 1.35 3.35 -5.34
CA MET A 116 2.08 3.15 -6.59
C MET A 116 3.08 4.30 -6.83
N PRO A 117 4.16 4.06 -7.59
CA PRO A 117 5.06 5.12 -8.02
C PRO A 117 4.29 6.22 -8.80
N LYS A 118 4.74 7.48 -8.76
CA LYS A 118 4.17 8.57 -9.58
C LYS A 118 4.86 8.71 -10.94
N ASN A 119 6.10 8.23 -11.04
CA ASN A 119 6.91 8.28 -12.26
C ASN A 119 8.02 7.22 -12.19
N ILE A 120 8.72 7.03 -13.31
CA ILE A 120 9.77 6.01 -13.45
C ILE A 120 10.97 6.22 -12.50
N ASN A 121 11.23 7.45 -12.02
CA ASN A 121 12.36 7.72 -11.12
C ASN A 121 12.11 7.24 -9.68
N GLU A 122 10.85 6.94 -9.34
CA GLU A 122 10.49 6.34 -8.05
C GLU A 122 10.59 4.80 -8.06
N LEU A 123 11.03 4.21 -9.19
CA LEU A 123 11.36 2.81 -9.33
C LEU A 123 12.88 2.59 -9.28
N PRO A 124 13.34 1.38 -8.90
CA PRO A 124 14.73 1.01 -9.09
C PRO A 124 15.10 1.09 -10.58
N LYS A 125 16.30 1.58 -10.88
CA LYS A 125 16.79 1.70 -12.26
C LYS A 125 16.79 0.34 -12.94
N SER A 126 16.26 0.29 -14.16
CA SER A 126 16.19 -0.92 -15.00
C SER A 126 15.43 -2.10 -14.36
N SER A 127 14.52 -1.83 -13.42
CA SER A 127 13.66 -2.88 -12.86
C SER A 127 12.63 -3.38 -13.87
N THR A 128 12.36 -4.68 -13.79
CA THR A 128 11.32 -5.37 -14.55
C THR A 128 10.45 -6.16 -13.58
N PRO A 129 9.15 -6.33 -13.86
CA PRO A 129 8.28 -7.15 -13.03
C PRO A 129 8.74 -8.60 -13.03
N ASP A 130 8.71 -9.22 -11.85
CA ASP A 130 8.76 -10.68 -11.73
C ASP A 130 7.47 -11.31 -12.30
N PRO A 131 7.43 -12.63 -12.59
CA PRO A 131 6.26 -13.26 -13.20
C PRO A 131 4.95 -13.11 -12.42
N ASP A 132 5.02 -12.98 -11.10
CA ASP A 132 3.87 -12.75 -10.21
C ASP A 132 3.50 -11.26 -10.05
N GLU A 133 4.28 -10.35 -10.64
CA GLU A 133 4.14 -8.89 -10.52
C GLU A 133 3.47 -8.24 -11.74
N ASN A 134 2.77 -9.02 -12.55
CA ASN A 134 2.04 -8.54 -13.72
C ASN A 134 0.57 -9.03 -13.71
N PRO A 135 -0.37 -8.25 -13.14
CA PRO A 135 -0.21 -6.88 -12.68
C PRO A 135 0.39 -6.74 -11.26
N PHE A 136 0.95 -5.56 -10.96
CA PHE A 136 1.50 -5.20 -9.66
C PHE A 136 0.43 -4.49 -8.79
N PHE A 137 -0.17 -5.21 -7.85
CA PHE A 137 -1.14 -4.65 -6.90
C PHE A 137 -0.51 -3.74 -5.83
N CYS A 138 -1.09 -2.54 -5.65
CA CYS A 138 -0.75 -1.56 -4.63
C CYS A 138 -1.98 -1.17 -3.81
N LEU A 139 -1.77 -0.60 -2.62
CA LEU A 139 -2.88 -0.13 -1.79
C LEU A 139 -3.48 1.16 -2.33
N LEU A 140 -2.63 2.17 -2.62
CA LEU A 140 -3.07 3.52 -2.97
C LEU A 140 -2.60 3.94 -4.37
N GLU A 141 -3.42 4.72 -5.07
CA GLU A 141 -3.02 5.49 -6.26
C GLU A 141 -2.14 6.68 -5.85
N ASP A 142 -2.58 7.42 -4.84
CA ASP A 142 -1.93 8.63 -4.33
C ASP A 142 -2.12 8.70 -2.80
N ASP A 143 -1.15 9.30 -2.11
CA ASP A 143 -1.17 9.50 -0.65
C ASP A 143 -2.26 10.49 -0.20
N ASN A 144 -2.70 11.40 -1.09
CA ASN A 144 -3.82 12.31 -0.83
C ASN A 144 -5.17 11.59 -0.65
N LEU A 145 -5.27 10.30 -0.99
CA LEU A 145 -6.48 9.50 -0.79
C LEU A 145 -6.62 9.00 0.66
N ILE A 146 -5.63 9.26 1.50
CA ILE A 146 -5.69 8.94 2.92
C ILE A 146 -6.37 10.10 3.66
N THR A 147 -7.45 9.80 4.38
CA THR A 147 -8.25 10.79 5.11
C THR A 147 -8.03 10.75 6.62
N ARG A 148 -7.51 9.64 7.13
CA ARG A 148 -7.12 9.47 8.53
C ARG A 148 -5.92 8.55 8.64
N ILE A 149 -4.95 8.95 9.44
CA ILE A 149 -3.81 8.13 9.84
C ILE A 149 -3.75 8.14 11.35
N ASN A 150 -3.70 6.96 11.94
CA ASN A 150 -3.48 6.76 13.36
C ASN A 150 -2.32 5.79 13.53
N ILE A 151 -1.35 6.14 14.38
CA ILE A 151 -0.13 5.35 14.55
C ILE A 151 0.06 5.10 16.03
N VAL A 152 0.17 3.83 16.38
CA VAL A 152 0.56 3.37 17.71
C VAL A 152 1.95 2.77 17.57
N THR A 153 2.90 3.33 18.30
CA THR A 153 4.27 2.80 18.39
C THR A 153 4.43 2.02 19.68
N ASP A 154 5.09 0.87 19.60
CA ASP A 154 5.40 0.03 20.76
C ASP A 154 6.73 -0.70 20.56
N ARG A 155 7.19 -1.39 21.60
CA ARG A 155 8.45 -2.11 21.61
C ARG A 155 8.30 -3.50 21.00
N LEU A 156 9.17 -3.83 20.05
CA LEU A 156 9.42 -5.19 19.60
C LEU A 156 10.35 -5.87 20.61
N LEU A 157 9.85 -6.88 21.31
CA LEU A 157 10.62 -7.63 22.31
C LEU A 157 11.44 -8.79 21.71
N GLU A 158 11.26 -9.08 20.43
CA GLU A 158 12.09 -10.06 19.71
C GLU A 158 13.55 -9.57 19.69
N PRO A 159 14.53 -10.40 20.06
CA PRO A 159 15.94 -10.01 20.03
C PRO A 159 16.40 -9.87 18.58
N VAL A 160 16.74 -8.65 18.17
CA VAL A 160 17.16 -8.34 16.81
C VAL A 160 18.44 -7.52 16.82
N ALA A 161 19.32 -7.79 15.85
CA ALA A 161 20.62 -7.11 15.75
C ALA A 161 20.51 -5.73 15.09
N ASP A 162 19.47 -5.50 14.29
CA ASP A 162 19.25 -4.26 13.55
C ASP A 162 18.06 -3.47 14.12
N ASN A 163 18.32 -2.22 14.52
CA ASN A 163 17.33 -1.30 15.04
C ASN A 163 16.41 -0.71 13.96
N SER A 164 16.79 -0.83 12.67
CA SER A 164 15.95 -0.40 11.54
C SER A 164 14.77 -1.35 11.30
N LEU A 165 14.86 -2.57 11.82
CA LEU A 165 13.82 -3.58 11.69
C LEU A 165 12.54 -3.11 12.40
N VAL A 166 11.42 -3.28 11.72
CA VAL A 166 10.10 -3.06 12.30
C VAL A 166 9.17 -4.21 12.00
N VAL A 167 8.18 -4.38 12.86
CA VAL A 167 6.99 -5.17 12.59
C VAL A 167 5.80 -4.22 12.55
N MET A 168 5.04 -4.28 11.47
CA MET A 168 3.87 -3.44 11.27
C MET A 168 2.63 -4.27 11.01
N LEU A 169 1.55 -3.88 11.67
CA LEU A 169 0.19 -4.25 11.30
C LEU A 169 -0.53 -3.00 10.85
N ILE A 170 -0.94 -2.98 9.58
CA ILE A 170 -1.59 -1.86 8.92
C ILE A 170 -3.05 -2.27 8.73
N HIS A 171 -3.92 -1.75 9.58
CA HIS A 171 -5.35 -1.92 9.45
C HIS A 171 -5.89 -0.87 8.47
N VAL A 172 -6.44 -1.35 7.35
CA VAL A 172 -6.92 -0.52 6.26
C VAL A 172 -8.45 -0.54 6.27
N HIS A 173 -9.04 0.65 6.28
CA HIS A 173 -10.46 0.87 6.08
C HIS A 173 -10.67 1.65 4.80
N THR A 174 -11.42 1.09 3.85
CA THR A 174 -11.78 1.80 2.63
C THR A 174 -13.19 2.39 2.77
N LYS A 175 -13.34 3.66 2.35
CA LYS A 175 -14.64 4.33 2.30
C LYS A 175 -14.92 4.82 0.89
N VAL A 176 -16.20 4.79 0.52
CA VAL A 176 -16.69 5.32 -0.75
C VAL A 176 -17.09 6.78 -0.55
N THR A 177 -16.51 7.69 -1.32
CA THR A 177 -16.86 9.13 -1.29
C THR A 177 -18.08 9.45 -2.14
N LYS A 178 -18.31 8.66 -3.18
CA LYS A 178 -19.49 8.75 -4.06
C LYS A 178 -20.00 7.35 -4.40
N ALA A 179 -21.20 7.04 -3.93
CA ALA A 179 -21.81 5.73 -4.17
C ALA A 179 -22.19 5.58 -5.64
N GLU A 180 -21.64 4.55 -6.28
CA GLU A 180 -21.85 4.19 -7.67
C GLU A 180 -22.03 2.68 -7.75
N MET A 181 -22.77 2.16 -8.73
CA MET A 181 -23.10 0.72 -8.80
C MET A 181 -21.85 -0.19 -8.72
N TYR A 182 -20.72 0.28 -9.24
CA TYR A 182 -19.46 -0.44 -9.28
C TYR A 182 -18.60 -0.34 -8.00
N ASN A 183 -19.00 0.40 -6.96
CA ASN A 183 -18.20 0.51 -5.73
C ASN A 183 -18.98 0.21 -4.44
N ILE A 184 -20.29 -0.10 -4.54
CA ILE A 184 -21.16 -0.36 -3.38
C ILE A 184 -20.56 -1.37 -2.40
N GLY A 185 -19.99 -2.48 -2.89
CA GLY A 185 -19.41 -3.52 -2.04
C GLY A 185 -18.10 -3.16 -1.35
N LEU A 186 -17.49 -2.02 -1.70
CA LEU A 186 -16.16 -1.62 -1.21
C LEU A 186 -16.22 -0.57 -0.09
N GLY A 187 -17.38 0.09 0.10
CA GLY A 187 -17.57 1.14 1.10
C GLY A 187 -18.28 0.72 2.38
N VAL A 188 -18.75 -0.53 2.45
CA VAL A 188 -19.43 -1.12 3.62
C VAL A 188 -18.42 -1.67 4.61
#